data_AF-A0A3B4GKJ1-F1
#
_entry.id   AF-A0A3B4GKJ1-F1
#
_cell.length_a   1.000
_cell.length_b   1.000
_cell.length_c   1.000
_cell.angle_alpha   90.00
_cell.angle_beta   90.00
_cell.angle_gamma   90.00
#
_symmetry.space_group_name_H-M   'P 1'
#
loop_
_entity.id
_entity.type
_entity.pdbx_description
1 polymer ?
#
loop_
_entity_poly.entity_id
_entity_poly.type
_entity_poly.pdbx_seq_one_letter_code
_entity_poly.pdbx_strand_id
1 'polypeptide(L)'
;MREFLEKVPVVSLSESHRKELNNPVTEEEVRLAINSLKGGKAPGPDGFCPEFYKTLIHLLAGPLTDMFLDAFKNEKLPSTLRQANILLILKKNKSPDRCESYRHTASSMSMLNYPLSY
;
A
#
# COMPACT_ATOMS: atom_id res chain seq x y z
N MET A 1 10.34 22.49 15.94
CA MET A 1 9.72 21.87 14.74
C MET A 1 9.71 22.84 13.55
N ARG A 2 9.16 24.06 13.67
CA ARG A 2 9.22 25.07 12.59
C ARG A 2 10.65 25.44 12.14
N GLU A 3 11.54 25.77 13.08
CA GLU A 3 12.96 26.04 12.78
C GLU A 3 13.72 24.89 12.11
N PHE A 4 13.26 23.65 12.31
CA PHE A 4 13.86 22.47 11.67
C PHE A 4 13.38 22.36 10.22
N LEU A 5 12.07 22.53 9.99
CA LEU A 5 11.47 22.46 8.66
C LEU A 5 11.93 23.60 7.74
N GLU A 6 12.21 24.78 8.28
CA GLU A 6 12.74 25.93 7.50
C GLU A 6 14.16 25.70 6.97
N LYS A 7 14.94 24.83 7.64
CA LYS A 7 16.32 24.50 7.22
C LYS A 7 16.37 23.34 6.21
N VAL A 8 15.25 22.66 5.98
CA VAL A 8 15.15 21.60 4.98
C VAL A 8 14.78 22.24 3.64
N PRO A 9 15.55 22.05 2.57
CA PRO A 9 15.15 22.52 1.25
C PRO A 9 13.85 21.82 0.85
N VAL A 10 12.73 22.54 0.91
CA VAL A 10 11.44 22.03 0.48
C VAL A 10 11.42 22.03 -1.05
N VAL A 11 11.65 20.87 -1.64
CA VAL A 11 11.45 20.67 -3.07
C VAL A 11 9.95 20.78 -3.33
N SER A 12 9.52 21.89 -3.93
CA SER A 12 8.15 22.03 -4.38
C SER A 12 7.98 21.35 -5.72
N LEU A 13 6.95 20.52 -5.84
CA LEU A 13 6.50 20.00 -7.13
C LEU A 13 6.12 21.14 -8.08
N SER A 14 6.46 21.00 -9.36
CA SER A 14 5.97 21.90 -10.41
C SER A 14 4.45 21.79 -10.52
N GLU A 15 3.82 22.85 -11.03
CA GLU A 15 2.37 22.84 -11.25
C GLU A 15 1.93 21.71 -12.19
N SER A 16 2.76 21.38 -13.19
CA SER A 16 2.51 20.25 -14.10
C SER A 16 2.44 18.92 -13.36
N HIS A 17 3.42 18.60 -12.51
CA HIS A 17 3.44 17.35 -11.75
C HIS A 17 2.32 17.31 -10.72
N ARG A 18 1.99 18.45 -10.09
CA ARG A 18 0.83 18.52 -9.18
C ARG A 18 -0.46 18.19 -9.92
N LYS A 19 -0.66 18.75 -11.11
CA LYS A 19 -1.87 18.48 -11.90
C LYS A 19 -1.95 17.01 -12.28
N GLU A 20 -0.85 16.44 -12.74
CA GLU A 20 -0.76 15.03 -13.13
C GLU A 20 -1.09 14.09 -11.96
N LEU A 21 -0.47 14.30 -10.79
CA LEU A 21 -0.70 13.49 -9.59
C LEU A 21 -2.12 13.61 -9.00
N ASN A 22 -2.85 14.67 -9.35
CA ASN A 22 -4.23 14.89 -8.92
C ASN A 22 -5.27 14.47 -9.98
N ASN A 23 -4.84 13.88 -11.10
CA ASN A 23 -5.78 13.33 -12.05
C ASN A 23 -6.55 12.15 -11.44
N PRO A 24 -7.80 11.90 -11.86
CA PRO A 24 -8.54 10.73 -11.42
C PRO A 24 -7.80 9.44 -11.78
N VAL A 25 -7.79 8.48 -10.84
CA VAL A 25 -7.23 7.15 -11.08
C VAL A 25 -7.96 6.47 -12.22
N THR A 26 -7.18 5.89 -13.13
CA THR A 26 -7.67 5.17 -14.30
C THR A 26 -7.69 3.66 -14.07
N GLU A 27 -8.51 2.95 -14.84
CA GLU A 27 -8.51 1.47 -14.80
C GLU A 27 -7.16 0.89 -15.24
N GLU A 28 -6.47 1.52 -16.18
CA GLU A 28 -5.16 1.07 -16.64
C GLU A 28 -4.11 1.14 -15.52
N GLU A 29 -4.09 2.22 -14.74
CA GLU A 29 -3.21 2.33 -13.57
C GLU A 29 -3.49 1.22 -12.55
N VAL A 30 -4.76 0.91 -12.29
CA VAL A 30 -5.15 -0.19 -11.40
C VAL A 30 -4.67 -1.54 -11.96
N ARG A 31 -4.82 -1.77 -13.27
CA ARG A 31 -4.34 -3.00 -13.92
C ARG A 31 -2.83 -3.15 -13.83
N LEU A 32 -2.10 -2.07 -14.11
CA LEU A 32 -0.64 -2.03 -13.98
C LEU A 32 -0.21 -2.30 -12.53
N ALA A 33 -0.89 -1.68 -11.55
CA ALA A 33 -0.63 -1.91 -10.15
C ALA A 33 -0.84 -3.38 -9.74
N ILE A 34 -1.96 -4.00 -10.14
CA ILE A 34 -2.24 -5.42 -9.89
C ILE A 34 -1.16 -6.32 -10.51
N ASN A 35 -0.78 -6.05 -11.76
CA ASN A 35 0.25 -6.84 -12.45
C ASN A 35 1.63 -6.70 -11.80
N SER A 36 1.93 -5.54 -11.19
CA SER A 36 3.18 -5.26 -10.47
C SER A 36 3.30 -6.00 -9.13
N LEU A 37 2.19 -6.51 -8.58
CA LEU A 37 2.22 -7.21 -7.28
C LEU A 37 3.18 -8.40 -7.35
N LYS A 38 4.06 -8.52 -6.36
CA LYS A 38 4.98 -9.67 -6.28
C LYS A 38 4.22 -10.90 -5.81
N GLY A 39 4.35 -12.02 -6.51
CA GLY A 39 3.76 -13.30 -6.10
C GLY A 39 4.41 -13.89 -4.86
N GLY A 40 3.78 -14.92 -4.29
CA GLY A 40 4.26 -15.65 -3.11
C GLY A 40 4.24 -14.83 -1.82
N LYS A 41 3.45 -13.75 -1.78
CA LYS A 41 3.23 -12.96 -0.56
C LYS A 41 2.07 -13.56 0.22
N ALA A 42 2.19 -13.51 1.55
CA ALA A 42 1.10 -13.91 2.43
C ALA A 42 -0.12 -13.02 2.21
N PRO A 43 -1.35 -13.57 2.35
CA PRO A 43 -2.56 -12.78 2.22
C PRO A 43 -2.70 -11.78 3.38
N GLY A 44 -3.52 -10.76 3.15
CA GLY A 44 -3.97 -9.86 4.20
C GLY A 44 -5.02 -10.54 5.10
N PRO A 45 -5.68 -9.78 5.99
CA PRO A 45 -6.80 -10.27 6.80
C PRO A 45 -8.00 -10.76 5.96
N ASP A 46 -8.05 -10.37 4.68
CA ASP A 46 -9.04 -10.76 3.69
C ASP A 46 -8.82 -12.16 3.09
N GLY A 47 -7.63 -12.75 3.29
CA GLY A 47 -7.32 -14.09 2.80
C GLY A 47 -6.93 -14.15 1.31
N PHE A 48 -6.86 -13.03 0.60
CA PHE A 48 -6.53 -13.01 -0.83
C PHE A 48 -5.05 -12.72 -1.09
N CYS A 49 -4.38 -13.66 -1.77
CA CYS A 49 -3.01 -13.49 -2.22
C CYS A 49 -2.94 -12.66 -3.51
N PRO A 50 -1.78 -12.07 -3.88
CA PRO A 50 -1.60 -11.34 -5.14
C PRO A 50 -2.07 -12.10 -6.40
N GLU A 51 -1.92 -13.42 -6.41
CA GLU A 51 -2.35 -14.28 -7.51
C GLU A 51 -3.85 -14.20 -7.78
N PHE A 52 -4.67 -14.04 -6.73
CA PHE A 52 -6.12 -13.85 -6.85
C PHE A 52 -6.45 -12.62 -7.72
N TYR A 53 -5.78 -11.50 -7.44
CA TYR A 53 -6.01 -10.24 -8.16
C TYR A 53 -5.51 -10.33 -9.59
N LYS A 54 -4.36 -10.96 -9.82
CA LYS A 54 -3.82 -11.16 -11.17
C LYS A 54 -4.73 -12.05 -12.01
N THR A 55 -5.25 -13.14 -11.44
CA THR A 55 -6.16 -14.04 -12.15
C THR A 55 -7.50 -13.38 -12.47
N LEU A 56 -8.05 -12.60 -11.53
CA LEU A 56 -9.38 -11.99 -11.67
C LEU A 56 -9.33 -10.52 -12.11
N ILE A 57 -8.19 -10.04 -12.62
CA ILE A 57 -7.95 -8.63 -12.97
C ILE A 57 -9.03 -8.05 -13.89
N HIS A 58 -9.53 -8.85 -14.83
CA HIS A 58 -10.58 -8.46 -15.77
C HIS A 58 -11.95 -8.21 -15.11
N LEU A 59 -12.21 -8.83 -13.95
CA LEU A 59 -13.42 -8.62 -13.16
C LEU A 59 -13.23 -7.55 -12.09
N LEU A 60 -12.01 -7.42 -11.56
CA LEU A 60 -11.72 -6.59 -10.39
C LEU A 60 -11.28 -5.17 -10.74
N ALA A 61 -10.68 -4.94 -11.92
CA ALA A 61 -10.11 -3.63 -12.25
C ALA A 61 -11.14 -2.50 -12.17
N GLY A 62 -12.30 -2.64 -12.83
CA GLY A 62 -13.38 -1.65 -12.78
C GLY A 62 -13.89 -1.37 -11.36
N PRO A 63 -14.38 -2.37 -10.60
CA PRO A 63 -14.84 -2.16 -9.23
C PRO A 63 -13.80 -1.54 -8.29
N LEU A 64 -12.52 -1.90 -8.46
CA LEU A 64 -11.44 -1.32 -7.68
C LEU A 64 -11.19 0.15 -8.07
N THR A 65 -11.24 0.49 -9.36
CA THR A 65 -11.16 1.88 -9.82
C THR A 65 -12.29 2.72 -9.23
N ASP A 66 -13.53 2.25 -9.28
CA ASP A 66 -14.68 2.95 -8.70
C ASP A 66 -14.51 3.19 -7.20
N MET A 67 -14.01 2.16 -6.48
CA MET A 67 -13.71 2.26 -5.07
C MET A 67 -12.61 3.29 -4.77
N PHE A 68 -11.55 3.37 -5.59
CA PHE A 68 -10.49 4.37 -5.40
C PHE A 68 -11.01 5.77 -5.67
N LEU A 69 -11.78 5.96 -6.73
CA LEU A 69 -12.41 7.25 -7.06
C LEU A 69 -13.32 7.74 -5.92
N ASP A 70 -14.14 6.85 -5.35
CA ASP A 70 -14.97 7.18 -4.19
C ASP A 70 -14.12 7.52 -2.96
N ALA A 71 -13.04 6.77 -2.72
CA ALA A 71 -12.12 7.03 -1.61
C ALA A 71 -11.42 8.38 -1.73
N PHE A 72 -11.00 8.79 -2.94
CA PHE A 72 -10.43 10.12 -3.18
C PHE A 72 -11.47 11.23 -3.01
N LYS A 73 -12.68 11.02 -3.53
CA LYS A 73 -13.77 12.00 -3.40
C LYS A 73 -14.17 12.25 -1.94
N ASN A 74 -14.22 11.19 -1.13
CA ASN A 74 -14.62 11.25 0.27
C ASN A 74 -13.43 11.40 1.24
N GLU A 75 -12.21 11.51 0.70
CA GLU A 75 -10.95 11.57 1.46
C GLU A 75 -10.81 10.43 2.48
N LYS A 76 -11.39 9.27 2.18
CA LYS A 76 -11.52 8.16 3.13
C LYS A 76 -11.53 6.81 2.43
N LEU A 77 -10.55 5.99 2.77
CA LEU A 77 -10.50 4.59 2.32
C LEU A 77 -11.64 3.77 2.97
N PRO A 78 -12.06 2.66 2.38
CA PRO A 78 -12.83 1.62 3.05
C PRO A 78 -12.16 1.14 4.36
N SER A 79 -12.96 0.74 5.35
CA SER A 79 -12.44 0.25 6.63
C SER A 79 -11.61 -1.02 6.51
N THR A 80 -11.98 -1.91 5.60
CA THR A 80 -11.27 -3.16 5.31
C THR A 80 -9.85 -2.91 4.78
N LEU A 81 -9.68 -1.86 3.97
CA LEU A 81 -8.36 -1.42 3.48
C LEU A 81 -7.45 -0.82 4.57
N ARG A 82 -7.99 -0.50 5.76
CA ARG A 82 -7.22 0.02 6.90
C ARG A 82 -6.86 -1.06 7.92
N GLN A 83 -7.14 -2.33 7.63
CA GLN A 83 -6.84 -3.45 8.52
C GLN A 83 -5.54 -4.15 8.11
N ALA A 84 -4.76 -4.58 9.09
CA ALA A 84 -3.53 -5.35 8.87
C ALA A 84 -3.28 -6.34 10.01
N ASN A 85 -2.73 -7.50 9.67
CA ASN A 85 -2.21 -8.45 10.64
C ASN A 85 -0.78 -8.08 11.00
N ILE A 86 -0.53 -7.80 12.29
CA ILE A 86 0.81 -7.53 12.81
C ILE A 86 1.39 -8.84 13.34
N LEU A 87 2.48 -9.29 12.73
CA LEU A 87 3.20 -10.51 13.10
C LEU A 87 4.61 -10.17 13.58
N LEU A 88 5.04 -10.82 14.65
CA LEU A 88 6.41 -10.73 15.15
C LEU A 88 7.19 -11.95 14.69
N ILE A 89 8.25 -11.72 13.91
CA ILE A 89 9.13 -12.79 13.41
C ILE A 89 10.44 -12.72 14.17
N LEU A 90 10.81 -13.82 14.83
CA LEU A 90 12.10 -13.93 15.50
C LEU A 90 13.24 -13.86 14.48
N LYS A 91 14.20 -12.96 14.69
CA LYS A 91 15.40 -12.85 13.86
C LYS A 91 16.28 -14.09 14.09
N LYS A 92 16.91 -14.57 13.02
CA LYS A 92 17.82 -15.72 13.08
C LYS A 92 18.92 -15.46 14.11
N ASN A 93 19.21 -16.47 14.94
CA ASN A 93 20.26 -16.44 15.98
C ASN A 93 20.09 -15.34 17.04
N LYS A 94 18.86 -14.90 17.31
CA LYS A 94 18.55 -13.97 18.41
C LYS A 94 17.68 -14.64 19.46
N SER A 95 17.80 -14.16 20.70
CA SER A 95 17.16 -14.77 21.86
C SER A 95 15.67 -14.40 21.94
N PRO A 96 14.75 -15.35 22.16
CA PRO A 96 13.30 -15.08 22.09
C PRO A 96 12.74 -14.29 23.28
N ASP A 97 13.49 -14.12 24.36
CA ASP A 97 13.13 -13.39 25.58
C ASP A 97 13.30 -11.86 25.46
N ARG A 98 13.89 -11.37 24.36
CA ARG A 98 14.17 -9.95 24.14
C ARG A 98 13.31 -9.39 23.02
N CYS A 99 12.60 -8.28 23.28
CA CYS A 99 11.75 -7.63 22.27
C CYS A 99 12.52 -7.22 21.00
N GLU A 100 13.77 -6.77 21.13
CA GLU A 100 14.65 -6.36 20.03
C GLU A 100 15.02 -7.51 19.05
N SER A 101 14.85 -8.76 19.48
CA SER A 101 15.09 -9.97 18.69
C SER A 101 14.02 -10.20 17.62
N TYR A 102 12.87 -9.52 17.69
CA TYR A 102 11.80 -9.66 16.71
C TYR A 102 11.87 -8.54 15.68
N ARG A 103 11.44 -8.86 14.45
CA ARG A 103 11.06 -7.86 13.45
C ARG A 103 9.54 -7.87 13.32
N HIS A 104 8.93 -6.69 13.24
CA HIS A 104 7.52 -6.59 12.93
C HIS A 104 7.32 -6.74 11.42
N THR A 105 6.27 -7.44 11.04
CA THR A 105 5.75 -7.45 9.68
C THR A 105 4.26 -7.18 9.72
N ALA A 106 3.78 -6.27 8.89
CA ALA A 106 2.36 -6.04 8.72
C ALA A 106 1.92 -6.65 7.38
N SER A 107 0.88 -7.48 7.40
CA SER A 107 0.17 -7.91 6.19
C SER A 107 -1.15 -7.15 6.14
N SER A 108 -1.22 -6.10 5.35
CA SER A 108 -2.46 -5.39 5.03
C SER A 108 -3.16 -6.05 3.84
N MET A 109 -4.36 -5.57 3.50
CA MET A 109 -5.07 -5.99 2.28
C MET A 109 -4.10 -5.95 1.09
N SER A 110 -4.01 -7.05 0.35
CA SER A 110 -2.84 -7.34 -0.51
C SER A 110 -2.60 -6.33 -1.63
N MET A 111 -3.65 -5.60 -2.03
CA MET A 111 -3.64 -4.49 -2.99
C MET A 111 -2.84 -3.25 -2.54
N LEU A 112 -2.60 -3.06 -1.24
CA LEU A 112 -1.87 -1.90 -0.71
C LEU A 112 -0.38 -2.17 -0.46
N ASN A 113 0.13 -3.35 -0.84
CA ASN A 113 1.55 -3.68 -0.70
C ASN A 113 2.39 -3.04 -1.82
N TYR A 114 2.35 -1.71 -1.94
CA TYR A 114 3.45 -0.97 -2.53
C TYR A 114 4.66 -1.12 -1.60
N PRO A 115 5.89 -1.31 -2.12
CA PRO A 115 7.06 -1.28 -1.27
C PRO A 115 7.18 0.12 -0.67
N LEU A 116 6.82 0.25 0.61
CA LEU A 116 7.39 1.28 1.47
C LEU A 116 8.85 0.89 1.70
N SER A 117 9.67 1.07 0.66
CA SER A 117 11.11 1.20 0.81
C SER A 117 11.35 2.54 1.51
N TYR A 118 11.50 2.47 2.82
CA TYR A 118 12.33 3.41 3.57
C TYR A 118 13.80 3.14 3.28
#